data_AF-A0A1S3DNJ1-F1
#
_entry.id   AF-A0A1S3DNJ1-F1
#
_cell.length_a   1.000
_cell.length_b   1.000
_cell.length_c   1.000
_cell.angle_alpha   90.00
_cell.angle_beta   90.00
_cell.angle_gamma   90.00
#
_symmetry.space_group_name_H-M   'P 1'
#
loop_
_entity.id
_entity.type
_entity.pdbx_description
1 polymer ?
#
loop_
_entity_poly.entity_id
_entity_poly.type
_entity_poly.pdbx_seq_one_letter_code
_entity_poly.pdbx_strand_id
1 'polypeptide(L)'
;MDVDRTSSRSDEEIAAEMREKFLKTMSSLSGQPCTINMFERTVVTAEFQGTNSDLTEFYVRNLKTPIGTFHEHALLRVDDIVDIEI
;
A
#
# COMPACT_ATOMS: atom_id res chain seq x y z
N MET A 1 -18.06 46.01 -2.00
CA MET A 1 -16.64 45.83 -1.68
C MET A 1 -16.53 44.54 -0.89
N ASP A 2 -16.26 43.49 -1.66
CA ASP A 2 -15.48 42.29 -1.34
C ASP A 2 -15.81 41.56 -0.02
N VAL A 3 -16.78 40.64 -0.14
CA VAL A 3 -16.91 39.50 0.78
C VAL A 3 -15.74 38.56 0.49
N ASP A 4 -14.76 38.55 1.38
CA ASP A 4 -13.66 37.58 1.39
C ASP A 4 -14.25 36.16 1.46
N ARG A 5 -14.35 35.51 0.30
CA ARG A 5 -14.57 34.07 0.18
C ARG A 5 -13.22 33.39 0.40
N THR A 6 -12.76 33.33 1.64
CA THR A 6 -11.74 32.36 2.02
C THR A 6 -12.38 30.97 1.87
N SER A 7 -12.20 30.37 0.70
CA SER A 7 -12.68 29.03 0.35
C SER A 7 -11.92 27.98 1.17
N SER A 8 -12.36 27.73 2.41
CA SER A 8 -11.89 26.59 3.19
C SER A 8 -12.38 25.31 2.53
N ARG A 9 -11.46 24.46 2.08
CA ARG A 9 -11.80 23.12 1.59
C ARG A 9 -12.55 22.35 2.67
N SER A 10 -13.56 21.57 2.28
CA SER A 10 -14.25 20.70 3.22
C SER A 10 -13.37 19.50 3.62
N ASP A 11 -13.67 18.89 4.76
CA ASP A 11 -12.99 17.65 5.18
C ASP A 11 -13.16 16.52 4.14
N GLU A 12 -14.29 16.49 3.45
CA GLU A 12 -14.57 15.54 2.37
C GLU A 12 -13.67 15.78 1.14
N GLU A 13 -13.46 17.04 0.75
CA GLU A 13 -12.56 17.40 -0.35
C GLU A 13 -11.11 17.02 -0.02
N ILE A 14 -10.69 17.29 1.22
CA ILE A 14 -9.34 16.94 1.69
C ILE A 14 -9.16 15.41 1.72
N ALA A 15 -10.14 14.67 2.23
CA ALA A 15 -10.11 13.20 2.25
C ALA A 15 -10.08 12.61 0.84
N ALA A 16 -10.87 13.13 -0.09
CA ALA A 16 -10.88 12.70 -1.48
C ALA A 16 -9.53 12.93 -2.17
N GLU A 17 -8.92 14.10 -1.96
CA GLU A 17 -7.61 14.43 -2.53
C GLU A 17 -6.50 13.53 -1.96
N MET A 18 -6.49 13.30 -0.65
CA MET A 18 -5.54 12.37 -0.02
C MET A 18 -5.71 10.95 -0.55
N ARG A 19 -6.96 10.51 -0.71
CA ARG A 19 -7.27 9.18 -1.24
C ARG A 19 -6.84 9.03 -2.69
N GLU A 20 -7.07 10.03 -3.53
CA GLU A 20 -6.61 10.04 -4.92
C GLU A 20 -5.08 9.92 -5.00
N LYS A 21 -4.36 10.73 -4.23
CA LYS A 21 -2.89 10.68 -4.16
C LYS A 21 -2.41 9.31 -3.70
N PHE A 22 -3.02 8.76 -2.65
CA PHE A 22 -2.70 7.44 -2.14
C PHE A 22 -2.86 6.36 -3.22
N LEU A 23 -4.00 6.31 -3.91
CA LEU A 23 -4.27 5.31 -4.94
C LEU A 23 -3.31 5.42 -6.13
N LYS A 24 -3.00 6.65 -6.57
CA LYS A 24 -2.01 6.87 -7.63
C LYS A 24 -0.61 6.39 -7.23
N THR A 25 -0.19 6.70 -6.00
CA THR A 25 1.10 6.23 -5.47
C THR A 25 1.13 4.70 -5.44
N MET A 26 0.12 4.05 -4.85
CA MET A 26 0.06 2.59 -4.79
C MET A 26 0.12 1.96 -6.19
N SER A 27 -0.61 2.51 -7.17
CA SER A 27 -0.55 2.00 -8.55
C SER A 27 0.84 2.18 -9.18
N SER A 28 1.56 3.26 -8.85
CA SER A 28 2.89 3.53 -9.42
C SER A 28 4.00 2.63 -8.87
N LEU A 29 3.78 2.02 -7.70
CA LEU A 29 4.75 1.14 -7.04
C LEU A 29 4.73 -0.29 -7.58
N SER A 30 3.77 -0.63 -8.45
CA SER A 30 3.68 -1.96 -9.06
C SER A 30 4.99 -2.34 -9.78
N GLY A 31 5.48 -3.54 -9.52
CA GLY A 31 6.76 -4.07 -10.01
C GLY A 31 7.99 -3.70 -9.17
N GLN A 32 7.85 -2.86 -8.12
CA GLN A 32 8.99 -2.53 -7.25
C GLN A 32 9.30 -3.68 -6.27
N PRO A 33 10.58 -3.97 -6.01
CA PRO A 33 10.96 -4.87 -4.92
C PRO A 33 10.52 -4.27 -3.59
N CYS A 34 10.11 -5.13 -2.64
CA CYS A 34 9.73 -4.70 -1.31
C CYS A 34 10.23 -5.65 -0.23
N THR A 35 10.47 -5.08 0.95
CA THR A 35 10.70 -5.82 2.20
C THR A 35 9.50 -5.61 3.10
N ILE A 36 8.94 -6.70 3.60
CA ILE A 36 7.71 -6.69 4.39
C ILE A 36 8.04 -7.29 5.75
N ASN A 37 7.88 -6.46 6.78
CA ASN A 37 7.99 -6.88 8.16
C ASN A 37 6.61 -7.39 8.61
N MET A 38 6.54 -8.66 9.01
CA MET A 38 5.32 -9.31 9.48
C MET A 38 5.39 -9.53 10.99
N PHE A 39 4.26 -9.89 11.60
CA PHE A 39 4.25 -10.31 13.00
C PHE A 39 5.16 -11.53 13.25
N GLU A 40 5.45 -11.80 14.52
CA GLU A 40 6.32 -12.89 14.96
C GLU A 40 7.77 -12.81 14.45
N ARG A 41 8.25 -11.59 14.15
CA ARG A 41 9.61 -11.32 13.63
C ARG A 41 9.89 -12.00 12.29
N THR A 42 8.86 -12.25 11.49
CA THR A 42 9.01 -12.77 10.14
C THR A 42 9.28 -11.61 9.19
N VAL A 43 10.37 -11.70 8.42
CA VAL A 43 10.69 -10.75 7.35
C VAL A 43 10.63 -11.49 6.03
N VAL A 44 9.87 -10.96 5.09
CA VAL A 44 9.76 -11.50 3.74
C VAL A 44 10.12 -10.44 2.71
N THR A 45 10.60 -10.87 1.55
CA THR A 45 10.87 -9.96 0.42
C THR A 45 10.07 -10.40 -0.78
N ALA A 46 9.55 -9.47 -1.56
CA ALA A 46 8.77 -9.80 -2.74
C ALA A 46 8.86 -8.68 -3.79
N GLU A 47 8.14 -8.84 -4.90
CA GLU A 47 7.87 -7.78 -5.86
C GLU A 47 6.42 -7.33 -5.66
N PHE A 48 6.19 -6.08 -5.25
CA PHE A 48 4.86 -5.53 -5.04
C PHE A 48 4.10 -5.46 -6.36
N GLN A 49 2.86 -5.93 -6.40
CA GLN A 49 2.02 -5.91 -7.59
C GLN A 49 0.83 -4.96 -7.46
N GLY A 50 0.31 -4.78 -6.24
CA GLY A 50 -0.82 -3.90 -5.97
C GLY A 50 -1.49 -4.19 -4.63
N THR A 51 -2.63 -3.56 -4.41
CA THR A 51 -3.50 -3.78 -3.26
C THR A 51 -4.96 -3.67 -3.70
N ASN A 52 -5.89 -4.22 -2.92
CA ASN A 52 -7.31 -3.95 -3.12
C ASN A 52 -7.65 -2.50 -2.73
N SER A 53 -8.84 -2.03 -3.11
CA SER A 53 -9.26 -0.66 -2.76
C SER A 53 -9.19 -0.44 -1.26
N ASP A 54 -9.63 -1.41 -0.46
CA ASP A 54 -9.85 -1.20 0.98
C ASP A 54 -8.58 -1.38 1.80
N LEU A 55 -7.42 -1.63 1.16
CA LEU A 55 -6.13 -1.84 1.80
C LEU A 55 -6.19 -2.93 2.87
N THR A 56 -6.80 -4.07 2.54
CA THR A 56 -6.83 -5.27 3.39
C THR A 56 -5.88 -6.35 2.87
N GLU A 57 -5.45 -6.25 1.62
CA GLU A 57 -4.64 -7.24 0.92
C GLU A 57 -3.54 -6.60 0.08
N PHE A 58 -2.34 -7.17 0.16
CA PHE A 58 -1.20 -6.86 -0.69
C PHE A 58 -0.98 -8.01 -1.68
N TYR A 59 -1.02 -7.71 -2.97
CA TYR A 59 -0.67 -8.65 -4.04
C TYR A 59 0.83 -8.53 -4.32
N VAL A 60 1.52 -9.66 -4.28
CA VAL A 60 2.97 -9.73 -4.50
C VAL A 60 3.34 -10.89 -5.42
N ARG A 61 4.55 -10.86 -5.96
CA ARG A 61 5.14 -11.95 -6.76
C ARG A 61 6.53 -12.27 -6.22
N ASN A 62 7.03 -13.48 -6.48
CA ASN A 62 8.37 -13.90 -6.06
C ASN A 62 8.57 -13.77 -4.54
N LEU A 63 7.53 -14.09 -3.76
CA LEU A 63 7.52 -13.98 -2.30
C LEU A 63 8.56 -14.94 -1.70
N LYS A 64 9.63 -14.38 -1.14
CA LYS A 64 10.67 -15.12 -0.44
C LYS A 64 10.41 -15.11 1.06
N THR A 65 10.22 -16.30 1.59
CA THR A 65 10.00 -16.57 3.01
C THR A 65 11.21 -17.33 3.59
N PRO A 66 11.34 -17.44 4.93
CA PRO A 66 12.42 -18.23 5.54
C PRO A 66 12.46 -19.70 5.09
N ILE A 67 11.33 -20.29 4.70
CA ILE A 67 11.23 -21.69 4.31
C ILE A 67 11.34 -21.92 2.80
N GLY A 68 11.34 -20.86 2.00
CA GLY A 68 11.44 -20.97 0.54
C GLY A 68 10.84 -19.80 -0.21
N THR A 69 10.95 -19.88 -1.54
CA THR A 69 10.43 -18.86 -2.45
C THR A 69 9.18 -19.37 -3.17
N PHE A 70 8.13 -18.56 -3.12
CA PHE A 70 6.93 -18.74 -3.92
C PHE A 70 7.02 -17.85 -5.16
N HIS A 71 7.24 -18.46 -6.33
CA HIS A 71 7.50 -17.74 -7.58
C HIS A 71 6.26 -17.15 -8.25
N GLU A 72 5.07 -17.66 -7.92
CA GLU A 72 3.81 -17.17 -8.46
C GLU A 72 3.27 -15.96 -7.66
N HIS A 73 2.02 -15.58 -7.94
CA HIS A 73 1.35 -14.49 -7.24
C HIS A 73 0.85 -14.95 -5.87
N ALA A 74 1.15 -14.17 -4.83
CA ALA A 74 0.69 -14.39 -3.47
C ALA A 74 -0.07 -13.18 -2.94
N LEU A 75 -0.92 -13.44 -1.96
CA LEU A 75 -1.70 -12.45 -1.24
C LEU A 75 -1.25 -12.43 0.21
N LEU A 76 -0.89 -11.24 0.71
CA LEU A 76 -0.58 -11.01 2.11
C LEU A 76 -1.69 -10.16 2.72
N ARG A 77 -2.23 -10.59 3.86
CA ARG A 77 -3.24 -9.81 4.58
C ARG A 77 -2.56 -8.69 5.33
N VAL A 78 -3.17 -7.50 5.32
CA VAL A 78 -2.64 -6.33 6.04
C VAL A 78 -2.57 -6.59 7.54
N ASP A 79 -3.50 -7.37 8.09
CA ASP A 79 -3.52 -7.75 9.50
C ASP A 79 -2.29 -8.54 9.94
N ASP A 80 -1.55 -9.15 8.99
CA ASP A 80 -0.31 -9.90 9.28
C ASP A 80 0.95 -9.03 9.11
N ILE A 81 0.82 -7.78 8.64
CA ILE A 81 1.92 -6.87 8.25
C ILE A 81 2.10 -5.76 9.29
N VAL A 82 3.35 -5.50 9.66
CA VAL A 82 3.75 -4.37 10.52
C VAL A 82 4.08 -3.15 9.67
N ASP A 83 4.93 -3.32 8.66
CA ASP A 83 5.31 -2.27 7.72
C ASP A 83 5.86 -2.86 6.41
N ILE A 84 5.93 -2.00 5.39
CA ILE A 84 6.46 -2.33 4.06
C ILE A 84 7.44 -1.23 3.66
N GLU A 85 8.65 -1.65 3.28
CA GLU A 85 9.66 -0.82 2.66
C GLU A 85 9.71 -1.14 1.16
N ILE A 86 9.52 -0.12 0.32
CA ILE A 86 9.56 -0.18 -1.15
C ILE A 86 10.64 0.76 -1.66
#